data_AF-A0A9W3XBY6-F1
#
_entry.id   AF-A0A9W3XBY6-F1
#
_cell.length_a   1.000
_cell.length_b   1.000
_cell.length_c   1.000
_cell.angle_alpha   90.00
_cell.angle_beta   90.00
_cell.angle_gamma   90.00
#
_symmetry.space_group_name_H-M   'P 1'
#
loop_
_entity.id
_entity.type
_entity.pdbx_description
1 polymer ?
#
loop_
_entity_poly.entity_id
_entity_poly.type
_entity_poly.pdbx_seq_one_letter_code
_entity_poly.pdbx_strand_id
1 'polypeptide(L)'
;MVAPVIEEFLFRKILPLGLEKLLDRINRTTAIIIANGIFAAVHFDWFFFSYFVNGCLYAWSYEKIKDLKVPMLAHISYNAFVFLTTSFLVN
;
A
#
# COMPACT_ATOMS: atom_id res chain seq x y z
N MET A 1 13.82 2.09 -4.62
CA MET A 1 13.03 0.87 -4.99
C MET A 1 13.10 -0.26 -3.96
N VAL A 2 13.86 -0.14 -2.86
CA VAL A 2 13.84 -1.13 -1.76
C VAL A 2 12.69 -0.86 -0.77
N ALA A 3 12.29 0.41 -0.60
CA ALA A 3 11.20 0.83 0.29
C ALA A 3 9.86 0.07 0.07
N PRO A 4 9.41 -0.20 -1.17
CA PRO A 4 8.18 -0.95 -1.41
C PRO A 4 8.15 -2.35 -0.76
N VAL A 5 9.29 -3.02 -0.60
CA VAL A 5 9.32 -4.36 0.03
C VAL A 5 8.94 -4.26 1.50
N ILE A 6 9.51 -3.28 2.21
CA ILE A 6 9.24 -3.05 3.64
C ILE A 6 7.81 -2.54 3.82
N GLU A 7 7.39 -1.61 2.98
CA GLU A 7 6.03 -1.05 2.99
C GLU A 7 4.99 -2.15 2.77
N GLU A 8 5.12 -2.99 1.74
CA GLU A 8 4.15 -4.05 1.51
C GLU A 8 4.12 -5.09 2.64
N PHE A 9 5.28 -5.41 3.24
CA PHE A 9 5.29 -6.31 4.41
C PHE A 9 4.54 -5.70 5.61
N LEU A 10 4.79 -4.42 5.91
CA LEU A 10 4.18 -3.71 7.02
C LEU A 10 2.67 -3.51 6.80
N PHE A 11 2.28 -2.99 5.64
CA PHE A 11 0.90 -2.56 5.37
C PHE A 11 -0.03 -3.66 4.85
N ARG A 12 0.47 -4.83 4.44
CA ARG A 12 -0.37 -5.98 4.03
C ARG A 12 -0.47 -7.07 5.09
N LYS A 13 0.57 -7.25 5.91
CA LYS A 13 0.59 -8.26 6.97
C LYS A 13 0.48 -7.62 8.35
N ILE A 14 1.53 -6.92 8.78
CA ILE A 14 1.68 -6.55 10.19
C ILE A 14 0.57 -5.62 10.65
N LEU A 15 0.37 -4.50 9.97
CA LEU A 15 -0.53 -3.45 10.43
C LEU A 15 -2.01 -3.89 10.39
N PRO A 16 -2.54 -4.49 9.31
CA PRO A 16 -3.92 -5.01 9.33
C PRO A 16 -4.15 -6.06 10.43
N LEU A 17 -3.21 -7.00 10.61
CA LEU A 17 -3.32 -8.02 11.67
C LEU A 17 -3.22 -7.41 13.08
N GLY A 18 -2.38 -6.39 13.25
CA GLY A 18 -2.26 -5.66 14.51
C GLY A 18 -3.55 -4.89 14.84
N LEU A 19 -4.15 -4.24 13.83
CA LEU A 19 -5.43 -3.55 13.99
C LEU A 19 -6.57 -4.49 14.33
N GLU A 20 -6.65 -5.66 13.69
CA GLU A 20 -7.64 -6.70 14.03
C GLU A 20 -7.53 -7.17 15.47
N LYS A 21 -6.30 -7.27 16.01
CA LYS A 21 -6.06 -7.68 17.40
C LYS A 21 -6.29 -6.56 18.41
N LEU A 22 -6.00 -5.32 18.03
CA LEU A 22 -6.10 -4.16 18.93
C LEU A 22 -7.54 -3.63 19.03
N LEU A 23 -8.25 -3.61 17.90
CA LEU A 23 -9.60 -3.09 17.79
C LEU A 23 -10.57 -4.28 17.82
N ASP A 24 -10.98 -4.66 19.02
CA ASP A 24 -11.98 -5.71 19.22
C ASP A 24 -13.19 -5.46 18.29
N ARG A 25 -13.57 -6.51 17.54
CA ARG A 25 -14.75 -6.56 16.66
C ARG A 25 -14.66 -5.78 15.34
N ILE A 26 -13.47 -5.38 14.86
CA ILE A 26 -13.35 -4.92 13.46
C ILE A 26 -13.19 -6.09 12.50
N ASN A 27 -13.77 -6.00 11.32
CA ASN A 27 -13.58 -7.00 10.26
C ASN A 27 -12.29 -6.73 9.46
N ARG A 28 -11.83 -7.75 8.72
CA ARG A 28 -10.62 -7.70 7.88
C ARG A 28 -10.62 -6.50 6.92
N THR A 29 -11.76 -6.21 6.30
CA THR A 29 -11.90 -5.10 5.34
C THR A 29 -11.68 -3.76 6.02
N THR A 30 -12.27 -3.53 7.19
CA THR A 30 -12.09 -2.30 7.97
C THR A 30 -10.63 -2.13 8.39
N ALA A 31 -9.96 -3.20 8.85
CA ALA A 31 -8.55 -3.15 9.19
C ALA A 31 -7.66 -2.77 7.99
N ILE A 32 -7.96 -3.29 6.80
CA ILE A 32 -7.25 -2.95 5.56
C ILE A 32 -7.48 -1.49 5.17
N ILE A 33 -8.72 -0.99 5.25
CA ILE A 33 -9.04 0.41 4.93
C ILE A 33 -8.28 1.35 5.86
N ILE A 34 -8.28 1.08 7.17
CA ILE A 34 -7.53 1.88 8.14
C ILE A 34 -6.02 1.82 7.85
N ALA A 35 -5.48 0.63 7.61
CA ALA A 35 -4.06 0.45 7.29
C ALA A 35 -3.65 1.23 6.03
N ASN A 36 -4.48 1.27 4.99
CA ASN A 36 -4.23 2.05 3.78
C ASN A 36 -4.40 3.56 3.99
N GLY A 37 -5.30 3.98 4.89
CA GLY A 37 -5.39 5.37 5.33
C GLY A 37 -4.11 5.83 6.02
N ILE A 38 -3.55 4.99 6.89
CA ILE A 38 -2.26 5.24 7.54
C ILE A 38 -1.13 5.25 6.51
N PHE A 39 -1.10 4.28 5.59
CA PHE A 39 -0.12 4.24 4.49
C PHE A 39 -0.11 5.56 3.71
N ALA A 40 -1.27 6.08 3.32
CA ALA A 40 -1.37 7.35 2.63
C ALA A 40 -0.93 8.54 3.51
N ALA A 41 -1.30 8.56 4.78
CA ALA A 41 -0.98 9.66 5.70
C ALA A 41 0.53 9.80 5.97
N VAL A 42 1.27 8.69 6.05
CA VAL A 42 2.72 8.72 6.36
C VAL A 42 3.59 9.22 5.20
N HIS A 43 3.02 9.50 4.03
CA HIS A 43 3.73 10.14 2.93
C HIS A 43 3.84 11.67 3.11
N PHE A 44 3.01 12.26 3.97
CA PHE A 44 3.06 13.69 4.35
C PHE A 44 3.05 14.68 3.18
N ASP A 45 2.28 14.40 2.13
CA ASP A 45 2.12 15.28 0.97
C ASP A 45 0.66 15.34 0.45
N TRP A 46 0.46 16.10 -0.63
CA TRP A 46 -0.85 16.34 -1.24
C TRP A 46 -1.42 15.16 -2.03
N PHE A 47 -0.63 14.10 -2.28
CA PHE A 47 -1.02 12.91 -3.06
C PHE A 47 -1.68 11.82 -2.20
N PHE A 48 -2.18 12.16 -1.00
CA PHE A 48 -2.89 11.25 -0.10
C PHE A 48 -3.88 10.33 -0.83
N PHE A 49 -4.75 10.89 -1.68
CA PHE A 49 -5.76 10.09 -2.37
C PHE A 49 -5.14 9.07 -3.33
N SER A 50 -4.09 9.45 -4.05
CA SER A 50 -3.35 8.56 -4.94
C SER A 50 -2.70 7.42 -4.16
N TYR A 51 -2.06 7.71 -3.02
CA TYR A 51 -1.47 6.68 -2.16
C TYR A 51 -2.53 5.75 -1.56
N PHE A 52 -3.66 6.31 -1.14
CA PHE A 52 -4.75 5.52 -0.56
C PHE A 52 -5.34 4.54 -1.57
N VAL A 53 -5.64 5.01 -2.78
CA VAL A 53 -6.17 4.17 -3.87
C VAL A 53 -5.17 3.10 -4.27
N ASN A 54 -3.90 3.45 -4.48
CA ASN A 54 -2.85 2.47 -4.80
C ASN A 54 -2.68 1.44 -3.68
N GLY A 55 -2.65 1.88 -2.42
CA GLY A 55 -2.59 0.99 -1.26
C GLY A 55 -3.77 0.02 -1.21
N CYS A 56 -4.98 0.47 -1.57
CA CYS A 56 -6.16 -0.39 -1.68
C CYS A 56 -6.04 -1.42 -2.81
N LEU A 57 -5.50 -1.03 -3.98
CA LEU A 57 -5.26 -1.96 -5.09
C LEU A 57 -4.21 -3.02 -4.71
N TYR A 58 -3.13 -2.62 -4.04
CA TYR A 58 -2.11 -3.54 -3.55
C TYR A 58 -2.70 -4.48 -2.49
N ALA A 59 -3.46 -3.97 -1.53
CA ALA A 59 -4.15 -4.78 -0.54
C ALA A 59 -5.13 -5.76 -1.16
N TRP A 60 -5.91 -5.34 -2.16
CA TRP A 60 -6.81 -6.23 -2.90
C TRP A 60 -6.04 -7.36 -3.63
N SER A 61 -4.93 -7.04 -4.29
CA SER A 61 -4.11 -8.05 -4.98
C SER A 61 -3.54 -9.08 -4.00
N TYR A 62 -3.10 -8.62 -2.83
CA TYR A 62 -2.66 -9.50 -1.74
C TYR A 62 -3.80 -10.35 -1.20
N GLU A 63 -4.97 -9.77 -0.93
CA GLU A 63 -6.11 -10.52 -0.39
C GLU A 63 -6.62 -11.58 -1.37
N LYS A 64 -6.48 -11.36 -2.67
CA LYS A 64 -6.87 -12.32 -3.70
C LYS A 64 -5.89 -13.49 -3.85
N ILE A 65 -4.59 -13.22 -3.82
CA ILE A 65 -3.55 -14.22 -4.18
C ILE A 65 -2.80 -14.75 -2.95
N LYS A 66 -2.85 -14.02 -1.83
CA LYS A 66 -2.15 -14.31 -0.57
C LYS A 66 -0.63 -14.43 -0.71
N ASP A 67 -0.06 -13.86 -1.77
CA ASP A 67 1.37 -13.73 -1.99
C ASP A 67 1.79 -12.26 -1.97
N LEU A 68 2.78 -11.92 -1.15
CA LEU A 68 3.34 -10.57 -1.05
C LEU A 68 4.12 -10.15 -2.30
N LYS A 69 4.63 -11.10 -3.09
CA LYS A 69 5.36 -10.77 -4.32
C LYS A 69 4.47 -10.01 -5.30
N VAL A 70 3.17 -10.31 -5.33
CA VAL A 70 2.23 -9.67 -6.24
C VAL A 70 2.08 -8.17 -5.98
N PRO A 71 1.66 -7.70 -4.79
CA PRO A 71 1.60 -6.28 -4.51
C PRO A 71 2.98 -5.62 -4.56
N MET A 72 4.06 -6.30 -4.17
CA MET A 72 5.43 -5.76 -4.28
C MET A 72 5.80 -5.44 -5.73
N LEU A 73 5.57 -6.38 -6.66
CA LEU A 73 5.85 -6.16 -8.08
C LEU A 73 4.94 -5.07 -8.65
N ALA A 74 3.67 -5.03 -8.28
CA ALA A 74 2.75 -3.98 -8.71
C ALA A 74 3.21 -2.59 -8.22
N HIS A 75 3.62 -2.48 -6.96
CA HIS A 75 4.08 -1.23 -6.36
C HIS A 75 5.43 -0.77 -6.97
N ILE A 76 6.40 -1.67 -7.11
CA ILE A 76 7.67 -1.38 -7.78
C ILE A 76 7.44 -0.92 -9.23
N SER A 77 6.54 -1.59 -9.96
CA SER A 77 6.22 -1.25 -11.34
C SER A 77 5.56 0.13 -11.45
N TYR A 78 4.62 0.44 -10.55
CA TYR A 78 3.99 1.75 -10.50
C TYR A 78 5.00 2.87 -10.20
N ASN A 79 5.88 2.67 -9.22
CA ASN A 79 6.91 3.66 -8.89
C ASN A 79 7.91 3.85 -10.05
N ALA A 80 8.27 2.78 -10.75
CA ALA A 80 9.08 2.87 -11.97
C ALA A 80 8.38 3.69 -13.06
N PHE A 81 7.08 3.43 -13.30
CA PHE A 81 6.28 4.17 -14.27
C PHE A 81 6.20 5.67 -13.93
N VAL A 82 5.89 6.01 -12.68
CA VAL A 82 5.84 7.41 -12.23
C VAL A 82 7.22 8.09 -12.38
N PHE A 83 8.29 7.41 -11.98
CA PHE A 83 9.64 7.94 -12.13
C PHE A 83 10.02 8.20 -13.59
N LEU A 84 9.75 7.24 -14.49
CA LEU A 84 10.04 7.40 -15.91
C LEU A 84 9.22 8.52 -16.53
N THR A 85 7.89 8.54 -16.30
CA THR A 85 7.00 9.56 -16.87
C THR A 85 7.36 10.96 -16.40
N THR A 86 7.61 11.15 -15.11
CA THR A 86 8.05 12.45 -14.57
C THR A 86 9.41 12.86 -15.12
N SER A 87 10.35 11.92 -15.29
CA SER A 87 11.65 12.21 -15.89
C SER A 87 11.52 12.66 -17.36
N PHE A 88 10.62 12.08 -18.15
CA PHE A 88 10.40 12.52 -19.54
C PHE A 88 9.64 13.84 -19.67
N LEU A 89 8.80 14.20 -18.70
CA LEU A 89 8.01 15.42 -18.73
C LEU A 89 8.76 16.65 -18.23
N VAL A 90 9.81 16.46 -17.42
CA VAL A 90 10.63 17.53 -16.85
C VAL A 90 11.90 17.81 -17.67
N ASN A 91 12.24 16.91 -18.60
CA ASN A 91 13.25 17.15 -19.65
C ASN A 91 12.60 17.72 -20.91
#